data_AF-A0A537YT65-F1
#
_entry.id   AF-A0A537YT65-F1
#
_cell.length_a   1.000
_cell.length_b   1.000
_cell.length_c   1.000
_cell.angle_alpha   90.00
_cell.angle_beta   90.00
_cell.angle_gamma   90.00
#
_symmetry.space_group_name_H-M   'P 1'
#
loop_
_entity.id
_entity.type
_entity.pdbx_description
1 polymer ?
#
loop_
_entity_poly.entity_id
_entity_poly.type
_entity_poly.pdbx_seq_one_letter_code
_entity_poly.pdbx_strand_id
1 'polypeptide(L)'
;MPPTLLASVTDFFLDPIVNWGTDFISSTGLPAVFFLMTLESACLPVPSEAIMLFAGSSVAAGDLTLFGVVAAGVLGNLVGSWIAYAVGYYGRIDLLEKNKLIHISPKHLKWADDWFARHGDATVFFSRMLPIVRTFISLPAGVAKMPFWRFTAYTLAGCIPWVLMLALIGKSVGENWEEWRDHLHYLDYVVALAIVAGIVYLLIKRRRRPPAEAASATEA
;
A
#
# COMPACT_ATOMS: atom_id res chain seq x y z
N MET A 1 -28.67 12.64 4.23
CA MET A 1 -27.62 12.76 5.28
C MET A 1 -26.38 13.30 4.59
N PRO A 2 -25.74 14.37 5.10
CA PRO A 2 -24.93 15.26 4.28
C PRO A 2 -23.64 14.55 3.82
N PRO A 3 -23.46 14.28 2.51
CA PRO A 3 -22.24 13.70 1.95
C PRO A 3 -21.05 14.68 1.96
N THR A 4 -21.29 15.95 2.32
CA THR A 4 -20.40 17.08 2.01
C THR A 4 -19.22 17.24 2.96
N LEU A 5 -19.36 16.89 4.25
CA LEU A 5 -18.26 17.09 5.21
C LEU A 5 -17.14 16.07 5.06
N LEU A 6 -17.47 14.80 4.83
CA LEU A 6 -16.46 13.78 4.55
C LEU A 6 -15.80 14.01 3.20
N ALA A 7 -16.57 14.42 2.18
CA ALA A 7 -16.03 14.80 0.88
C ALA A 7 -15.04 15.97 0.99
N SER A 8 -15.41 17.05 1.68
CA SER A 8 -14.54 18.21 1.84
C SER A 8 -13.19 17.91 2.52
N VAL A 9 -13.15 16.93 3.41
CA VAL A 9 -11.91 16.55 4.12
C VAL A 9 -11.06 15.66 3.24
N THR A 10 -11.64 14.70 2.52
CA THR A 10 -10.89 13.86 1.59
C THR A 10 -10.39 14.65 0.40
N ASP A 11 -11.19 15.53 -0.19
CA ASP A 11 -10.80 16.38 -1.31
C ASP A 11 -9.63 17.30 -0.90
N PHE A 12 -9.65 17.82 0.33
CA PHE A 12 -8.53 18.60 0.89
C PHE A 12 -7.20 17.83 1.00
N PHE A 13 -7.23 16.51 1.21
CA PHE A 13 -6.01 15.69 1.35
C PHE A 13 -5.63 14.92 0.07
N LEU A 14 -6.60 14.51 -0.74
CA LEU A 14 -6.42 13.68 -1.92
C LEU A 14 -6.15 14.52 -3.17
N ASP A 15 -6.88 15.62 -3.38
CA ASP A 15 -6.70 16.46 -4.57
C ASP A 15 -5.27 17.01 -4.69
N PRO A 16 -4.60 17.47 -3.61
CA PRO A 16 -3.22 17.90 -3.70
C PRO A 16 -2.27 16.77 -4.11
N ILE A 17 -2.50 15.55 -3.61
CA ILE A 17 -1.65 14.38 -3.89
C ILE A 17 -1.87 13.89 -5.32
N VAL A 18 -3.13 13.82 -5.75
CA VAL A 18 -3.49 13.41 -7.10
C VAL A 18 -3.00 14.46 -8.11
N ASN A 19 -3.28 15.75 -7.89
CA ASN A 19 -2.84 16.82 -8.79
C ASN A 19 -1.31 16.91 -8.84
N TRP A 20 -0.62 16.81 -7.70
CA TRP A 20 0.84 16.75 -7.69
C TRP A 20 1.37 15.52 -8.43
N GLY A 21 0.74 14.36 -8.22
CA GLY A 21 1.10 13.11 -8.91
C GLY A 21 0.91 13.21 -10.42
N THR A 22 -0.22 13.75 -10.88
CA THR A 22 -0.50 13.95 -12.31
C THR A 22 0.44 14.99 -12.92
N ASP A 23 0.72 16.10 -12.24
CA ASP A 23 1.66 17.12 -12.71
C ASP A 23 3.10 16.58 -12.78
N PHE A 24 3.47 15.74 -11.82
CA PHE A 24 4.78 15.08 -11.81
C PHE A 24 4.92 14.06 -12.94
N ILE A 25 3.86 13.31 -13.25
CA ILE A 25 3.80 12.41 -14.41
C ILE A 25 3.85 13.20 -15.72
N SER A 26 3.11 14.31 -15.84
CA SER A 26 3.12 15.14 -17.04
C SER A 26 4.47 15.83 -17.29
N SER A 27 5.22 16.15 -16.23
CA SER A 27 6.55 16.78 -16.35
C SER A 27 7.70 15.78 -16.54
N THR A 28 7.62 14.60 -15.93
CA THR A 28 8.75 13.67 -15.84
C THR A 28 8.51 12.36 -16.59
N GLY A 29 7.26 11.96 -16.82
CA GLY A 29 6.88 10.75 -17.55
C GLY A 29 7.07 9.45 -16.75
N LEU A 30 7.65 8.42 -17.38
CA LEU A 30 7.82 7.08 -16.78
C LEU A 30 8.56 7.06 -15.41
N PRO A 31 9.60 7.87 -15.16
CA PRO A 31 10.24 7.94 -13.85
C PRO A 31 9.31 8.39 -12.73
N ALA A 32 8.32 9.24 -13.00
CA ALA A 32 7.32 9.63 -12.01
C ALA A 32 6.43 8.44 -11.64
N VAL A 33 5.97 7.67 -12.64
CA VAL A 33 5.19 6.44 -12.42
C VAL A 33 5.99 5.46 -11.54
N PHE A 34 7.26 5.24 -11.85
CA PHE A 34 8.14 4.39 -11.04
C PHE A 34 8.26 4.89 -9.60
N PHE A 35 8.52 6.18 -9.41
CA PHE A 35 8.72 6.76 -8.08
C PHE A 35 7.44 6.70 -7.24
N LEU A 36 6.30 7.11 -7.80
CA LEU A 36 5.01 7.11 -7.11
C LEU A 36 4.57 5.70 -6.73
N MET A 37 4.76 4.73 -7.63
CA MET A 37 4.49 3.32 -7.36
C MET A 37 5.44 2.72 -6.30
N THR A 38 6.67 3.22 -6.22
CA THR A 38 7.61 2.86 -5.14
C THR A 38 7.12 3.36 -3.79
N LEU A 39 6.66 4.61 -3.72
CA LEU A 39 6.13 5.20 -2.49
C LEU A 39 4.90 4.45 -1.99
N GLU A 40 3.93 4.16 -2.87
CA GLU A 40 2.74 3.38 -2.53
C GLU A 40 3.12 2.03 -1.91
N SER A 41 3.99 1.29 -2.59
CA SER A 41 4.39 -0.05 -2.15
C SER A 41 5.30 -0.03 -0.91
N ALA A 42 5.89 1.11 -0.59
CA ALA A 42 6.59 1.37 0.67
C ALA A 42 5.62 1.66 1.84
N CYS A 43 4.32 1.34 1.69
CA CYS A 43 3.26 1.57 2.67
C CYS A 43 2.91 3.06 2.88
N LEU A 44 3.27 3.94 1.94
CA LEU A 44 2.77 5.32 1.96
C LEU A 44 1.37 5.36 1.34
N PRO A 45 0.44 6.13 1.92
CA PRO A 45 -0.92 6.25 1.40
C PRO A 45 -0.89 7.08 0.11
N VAL A 46 -0.66 6.41 -1.01
CA VAL A 46 -0.64 6.98 -2.35
C VAL A 46 -1.62 6.17 -3.20
N PRO A 47 -2.59 6.80 -3.89
CA PRO A 47 -3.59 6.09 -4.67
C PRO A 47 -2.97 5.52 -5.96
N SER A 48 -2.55 4.25 -5.92
CA SER A 48 -1.94 3.55 -7.06
C SER A 48 -2.86 3.48 -8.28
N GLU A 49 -4.16 3.44 -8.03
CA GLU A 49 -5.25 3.39 -8.98
C GLU A 49 -5.26 4.68 -9.81
N ALA A 50 -5.22 5.85 -9.16
CA ALA A 50 -5.17 7.14 -9.85
C ALA A 50 -3.91 7.27 -10.70
N ILE A 51 -2.74 6.89 -10.16
CA ILE A 51 -1.46 6.98 -10.86
C ILE A 51 -1.44 6.11 -12.12
N MET A 52 -1.83 4.84 -11.99
CA MET A 52 -1.76 3.88 -13.10
C MET A 52 -2.85 4.14 -14.15
N LEU A 53 -4.03 4.59 -13.72
CA LEU A 53 -5.09 4.97 -14.66
C LEU A 53 -4.73 6.24 -15.43
N PHE A 54 -4.16 7.25 -14.77
CA PHE A 54 -3.67 8.46 -15.44
C PHE A 54 -2.51 8.16 -16.39
N ALA A 55 -1.52 7.37 -15.92
CA ALA A 55 -0.42 6.95 -16.77
C ALA A 55 -0.94 6.15 -17.99
N GLY A 56 -1.99 5.34 -17.81
CA GLY A 56 -2.69 4.67 -18.89
C GLY A 56 -3.40 5.62 -19.86
N SER A 57 -4.07 6.67 -19.38
CA SER A 57 -4.70 7.66 -20.27
C SER A 57 -3.67 8.44 -21.09
N SER A 58 -2.51 8.75 -20.52
CA SER A 58 -1.36 9.32 -21.26
C SER A 58 -0.82 8.38 -22.35
N VAL A 59 -1.00 7.06 -22.22
CA VAL A 59 -0.68 6.12 -23.31
C VAL A 59 -1.67 6.25 -24.47
N ALA A 60 -2.94 6.55 -24.18
CA ALA A 60 -3.94 6.79 -25.22
C ALA A 60 -3.70 8.11 -25.96
N ALA A 61 -3.22 9.14 -25.25
CA ALA A 61 -2.80 10.43 -25.82
C ALA A 61 -1.53 10.34 -26.69
N GLY A 62 -0.76 9.25 -26.57
CA GLY A 62 0.47 9.02 -27.33
C GLY A 62 1.75 9.51 -26.64
N ASP A 63 1.64 10.07 -25.42
CA ASP A 63 2.78 10.61 -24.67
C ASP A 63 3.64 9.51 -24.02
N LEU A 64 3.02 8.39 -23.64
CA LEU A 64 3.68 7.26 -22.99
C LEU A 64 3.45 5.94 -23.74
N THR A 65 4.37 4.99 -23.57
CA THR A 65 4.18 3.63 -24.10
C THR A 65 3.57 2.72 -23.04
N LEU A 66 2.64 1.85 -23.44
CA LEU A 66 2.03 0.87 -22.53
C LEU A 66 3.08 0.01 -21.83
N PHE A 67 4.07 -0.45 -22.59
CA PHE A 67 5.18 -1.24 -22.05
C PHE A 67 5.98 -0.44 -21.01
N GLY A 68 6.27 0.84 -21.29
CA GLY A 68 6.97 1.71 -20.35
C GLY A 68 6.21 1.92 -19.05
N VAL A 69 4.90 2.18 -19.13
CA VAL A 69 4.03 2.37 -17.96
C VAL A 69 3.95 1.11 -17.11
N VAL A 70 3.75 -0.06 -17.75
CA VAL A 70 3.69 -1.34 -17.05
C VAL A 70 5.04 -1.69 -16.43
N ALA A 71 6.15 -1.50 -17.15
CA ALA A 71 7.50 -1.76 -16.63
C ALA A 71 7.82 -0.85 -15.45
N ALA A 72 7.57 0.46 -15.57
CA ALA A 72 7.78 1.44 -14.50
C ALA A 72 6.92 1.12 -13.27
N GLY A 73 5.64 0.78 -13.48
CA GLY A 73 4.72 0.41 -12.42
C GLY A 73 5.13 -0.88 -11.69
N VAL A 74 5.49 -1.93 -12.43
CA VAL A 74 5.96 -3.22 -11.87
C VAL A 74 7.25 -3.03 -11.09
N LEU A 75 8.23 -2.33 -11.67
CA LEU A 75 9.53 -2.09 -11.03
C LEU A 75 9.38 -1.22 -9.79
N GLY A 76 8.57 -0.17 -9.84
CA GLY A 76 8.30 0.68 -8.68
C GLY A 76 7.64 -0.12 -7.55
N ASN A 77 6.61 -0.91 -7.88
CA ASN A 77 5.93 -1.76 -6.90
C ASN A 77 6.89 -2.79 -6.26
N LEU A 78 7.80 -3.35 -7.05
CA LEU A 78 8.80 -4.29 -6.58
C LEU A 78 9.80 -3.62 -5.63
N VAL A 79 10.34 -2.46 -5.99
CA VAL A 79 11.31 -1.72 -5.16
C VAL A 79 10.65 -1.27 -3.85
N GLY A 80 9.43 -0.73 -3.90
CA GLY A 80 8.68 -0.37 -2.69
C GLY A 80 8.41 -1.58 -1.80
N SER A 81 8.05 -2.71 -2.41
CA SER A 81 7.86 -3.98 -1.70
C SER A 81 9.15 -4.47 -1.03
N TRP A 82 10.31 -4.29 -1.66
CA TRP A 82 11.60 -4.63 -1.05
C TRP A 82 11.92 -3.74 0.15
N ILE A 83 11.60 -2.45 0.08
CA ILE A 83 11.76 -1.52 1.22
C ILE A 83 10.90 -2.00 2.40
N ALA A 84 9.62 -2.27 2.16
CA ALA A 84 8.72 -2.75 3.21
C ALA A 84 9.13 -4.13 3.76
N TYR A 85 9.59 -5.04 2.90
CA TYR A 85 10.16 -6.33 3.31
C TYR A 85 11.40 -6.14 4.19
N ALA A 86 12.33 -5.27 3.79
CA ALA A 86 13.54 -4.98 4.55
C ALA A 86 13.20 -4.40 5.94
N VAL A 87 12.25 -3.47 6.01
CA VAL A 87 11.76 -2.91 7.28
C VAL A 87 11.22 -4.02 8.19
N GLY A 88 10.43 -4.96 7.67
CA GLY A 88 9.95 -6.12 8.43
C GLY A 88 11.06 -7.08 8.88
N TYR A 89 12.03 -7.34 8.00
CA TYR A 89 13.13 -8.27 8.25
C TYR A 89 14.14 -7.72 9.27
N TYR A 90 14.64 -6.49 9.06
CA TYR A 90 15.55 -5.83 10.00
C TYR A 90 14.84 -5.50 11.32
N GLY A 91 13.55 -5.13 11.28
CA GLY A 91 12.75 -4.94 12.50
C GLY A 91 12.66 -6.20 13.37
N ARG A 92 12.61 -7.40 12.77
CA ARG A 92 12.71 -8.67 13.50
C ARG A 92 14.11 -8.89 14.07
N ILE A 93 15.16 -8.65 13.29
CA ILE A 93 16.55 -8.85 13.72
C ILE A 93 16.87 -7.93 14.89
N ASP A 94 16.56 -6.64 14.80
CA ASP A 94 16.83 -5.67 15.87
C ASP A 94 16.12 -6.02 17.18
N LEU A 95 14.87 -6.50 17.08
CA LEU A 95 14.10 -6.95 18.24
C LEU A 95 14.67 -8.22 18.88
N LEU A 96 15.14 -9.18 18.08
CA LEU A 96 15.65 -10.47 18.55
C LEU A 96 17.10 -10.41 19.00
N GLU A 97 17.93 -9.59 18.38
CA GLU A 97 19.39 -9.67 18.52
C GLU A 97 20.02 -8.62 19.42
N LYS A 98 19.48 -7.40 19.63
CA LYS A 98 20.08 -6.52 20.66
C LYS A 98 19.37 -5.25 21.14
N ASN A 99 18.49 -4.55 20.43
CA ASN A 99 18.15 -3.17 20.84
C ASN A 99 16.67 -2.79 20.68
N LYS A 100 16.13 -2.15 21.74
CA LYS A 100 14.78 -1.53 21.85
C LYS A 100 14.54 -0.35 20.89
N LEU A 101 15.09 -0.36 19.68
CA LEU A 101 14.92 0.71 18.69
C LEU A 101 13.59 0.63 17.95
N ILE A 102 13.07 -0.58 17.69
CA ILE A 102 11.80 -0.79 17.01
C ILE A 102 10.87 -1.61 17.91
N HIS A 103 9.77 -0.99 18.38
CA HIS A 103 8.81 -1.55 19.33
C HIS A 103 7.87 -2.60 18.70
N ILE A 104 8.40 -3.57 17.94
CA ILE A 104 7.60 -4.68 17.44
C ILE A 104 7.31 -5.65 18.59
N SER A 105 6.04 -5.91 18.88
CA SER A 105 5.68 -6.87 19.94
C SER A 105 6.02 -8.30 19.52
N PRO A 106 6.57 -9.15 20.43
CA PRO A 106 6.77 -10.59 20.18
C PRO A 106 5.50 -11.32 19.70
N LYS A 107 4.32 -10.79 20.07
CA LYS A 107 3.03 -11.30 19.61
C LYS A 107 2.82 -11.14 18.10
N HIS A 108 3.32 -10.06 17.50
CA HIS A 108 3.22 -9.83 16.05
C HIS A 108 4.16 -10.73 15.26
N LEU A 109 5.34 -11.05 15.81
CA LEU A 109 6.26 -12.04 15.25
C LEU A 109 5.62 -13.42 15.19
N LYS A 110 5.08 -13.90 16.32
CA LYS A 110 4.41 -15.20 16.37
C LYS A 110 3.21 -15.24 15.41
N TRP A 111 2.43 -14.16 15.35
CA TRP A 111 1.31 -14.07 14.41
C TRP A 111 1.76 -14.18 12.95
N ALA A 112 2.84 -13.50 12.56
CA ALA A 112 3.37 -13.58 11.20
C ALA A 112 3.88 -14.99 10.89
N ASP A 113 4.68 -15.59 11.79
CA ASP A 113 5.19 -16.95 11.63
C ASP A 113 4.03 -17.97 11.56
N ASP A 114 3.03 -17.90 12.45
CA ASP A 114 1.85 -18.78 12.46
C ASP A 114 1.00 -18.62 11.19
N TRP A 115 0.89 -17.40 10.66
CA TRP A 115 0.11 -17.11 9.47
C TRP A 115 0.78 -17.67 8.21
N PHE A 116 2.09 -17.46 8.05
CA PHE A 116 2.88 -18.02 6.96
C PHE A 116 2.99 -19.55 7.05
N ALA A 117 3.07 -20.12 8.25
CA ALA A 117 3.04 -21.57 8.44
C ALA A 117 1.70 -22.19 8.02
N ARG A 118 0.58 -21.47 8.18
CA ARG A 118 -0.76 -21.96 7.83
C ARG A 118 -1.14 -21.77 6.37
N HIS A 119 -0.81 -20.62 5.78
CA HIS A 119 -1.27 -20.26 4.43
C HIS A 119 -0.17 -20.39 3.36
N GLY A 120 1.09 -20.49 3.79
CA GLY A 120 2.24 -20.70 2.92
C GLY A 120 2.65 -19.47 2.12
N ASP A 121 3.74 -19.63 1.38
CA ASP A 121 4.38 -18.59 0.55
C ASP A 121 3.45 -18.02 -0.53
N ALA A 122 2.51 -18.83 -1.04
CA ALA A 122 1.55 -18.45 -2.07
C ALA A 122 0.60 -17.33 -1.62
N THR A 123 0.43 -17.13 -0.31
CA THR A 123 -0.45 -16.08 0.20
C THR A 123 0.02 -14.69 -0.20
N VAL A 124 1.34 -14.50 -0.42
CA VAL A 124 1.92 -13.25 -0.92
C VAL A 124 1.43 -12.91 -2.32
N PHE A 125 1.17 -13.91 -3.16
CA PHE A 125 0.59 -13.72 -4.48
C PHE A 125 -0.87 -13.32 -4.39
N PHE A 126 -1.69 -14.09 -3.65
CA PHE A 126 -3.12 -13.80 -3.52
C PHE A 126 -3.41 -12.48 -2.82
N SER A 127 -2.66 -12.14 -1.79
CA SER A 127 -2.79 -10.86 -1.09
C SER A 127 -2.47 -9.67 -2.00
N ARG A 128 -1.63 -9.85 -3.02
CA ARG A 128 -1.29 -8.78 -3.96
C ARG A 128 -2.39 -8.49 -4.98
N MET A 129 -3.31 -9.43 -5.18
CA MET A 129 -4.50 -9.23 -6.00
C MET A 129 -5.61 -8.49 -5.23
N LEU A 130 -5.48 -8.36 -3.90
CA LEU A 130 -6.44 -7.65 -3.06
C LEU A 130 -5.96 -6.20 -2.84
N PRO A 131 -6.77 -5.18 -3.19
CA PRO A 131 -6.46 -3.80 -2.85
C PRO A 131 -6.32 -3.65 -1.34
N ILE A 132 -5.52 -2.67 -0.89
CA ILE A 132 -5.13 -2.45 0.52
C ILE A 132 -4.19 -3.54 1.05
N VAL A 133 -4.56 -4.81 0.98
CA VAL A 133 -3.75 -5.92 1.53
C VAL A 133 -2.39 -6.02 0.83
N ARG A 134 -2.34 -5.68 -0.47
CA ARG A 134 -1.13 -5.72 -1.30
C ARG A 134 0.03 -4.87 -0.78
N THR A 135 -0.23 -3.72 -0.15
CA THR A 135 0.83 -2.85 0.38
C THR A 135 1.35 -3.39 1.71
N PHE A 136 0.46 -3.93 2.55
CA PHE A 136 0.81 -4.40 3.87
C PHE A 136 1.46 -5.77 3.90
N ILE A 137 1.29 -6.64 2.89
CA ILE A 137 1.82 -8.02 2.93
C ILE A 137 3.36 -8.10 2.96
N SER A 138 4.04 -7.09 2.42
CA SER A 138 5.51 -7.05 2.38
C SER A 138 6.14 -7.04 3.78
N LEU A 139 5.49 -6.37 4.75
CA LEU A 139 5.93 -6.29 6.15
C LEU A 139 5.93 -7.67 6.86
N PRO A 140 4.80 -8.40 6.98
CA PRO A 140 4.78 -9.70 7.62
C PRO A 140 5.59 -10.74 6.85
N ALA A 141 5.76 -10.62 5.53
CA ALA A 141 6.67 -11.48 4.77
C ALA A 141 8.14 -11.30 5.19
N GLY A 142 8.56 -10.04 5.40
CA GLY A 142 9.88 -9.71 5.96
C GLY A 142 10.03 -10.21 7.39
N VAL A 143 9.03 -9.98 8.23
CA VAL A 143 9.00 -10.49 9.61
C VAL A 143 9.09 -12.01 9.63
N ALA A 144 8.38 -12.74 8.76
CA ALA A 144 8.42 -14.20 8.71
C ALA A 144 9.73 -14.80 8.13
N LYS A 145 10.70 -13.96 7.74
CA LYS A 145 11.96 -14.37 7.08
C LYS A 145 11.73 -15.25 5.84
N MET A 146 10.72 -14.91 5.05
CA MET A 146 10.47 -15.58 3.77
C MET A 146 11.70 -15.45 2.86
N PRO A 147 12.15 -16.50 2.15
CA PRO A 147 13.29 -16.37 1.24
C PRO A 147 13.08 -15.24 0.22
N PHE A 148 14.01 -14.29 0.15
CA PHE A 148 13.89 -13.07 -0.66
C PHE A 148 13.56 -13.33 -2.14
N TRP A 149 14.13 -14.41 -2.71
CA TRP A 149 13.85 -14.81 -4.09
C TRP A 149 12.40 -15.27 -4.29
N ARG A 150 11.83 -16.00 -3.33
CA ARG A 150 10.42 -16.43 -3.37
C ARG A 150 9.52 -15.24 -3.24
N PHE A 151 9.81 -14.36 -2.27
CA PHE A 151 9.07 -13.13 -2.08
C PHE A 151 9.03 -12.32 -3.38
N THR A 152 10.19 -12.11 -4.01
CA THR A 152 10.31 -11.38 -5.28
C THR A 152 9.52 -12.05 -6.41
N ALA A 153 9.60 -13.38 -6.56
CA ALA A 153 8.87 -14.11 -7.59
C ALA A 153 7.34 -13.99 -7.42
N TYR A 154 6.81 -14.22 -6.21
CA TYR A 154 5.38 -14.06 -5.92
C TYR A 154 4.93 -12.60 -6.01
N THR A 155 5.82 -11.65 -5.69
CA THR A 155 5.60 -10.21 -5.88
C THR A 155 5.37 -9.86 -7.32
N LEU A 156 6.31 -10.24 -8.18
CA LEU A 156 6.25 -9.98 -9.61
C LEU A 156 5.03 -10.64 -10.23
N ALA A 157 4.79 -11.91 -9.90
CA ALA A 157 3.63 -12.63 -10.41
C ALA A 157 2.30 -11.96 -10.01
N GLY A 158 2.21 -11.42 -8.79
CA GLY A 158 1.00 -10.74 -8.31
C GLY A 158 0.83 -9.31 -8.82
N CYS A 159 1.92 -8.55 -8.99
CA CYS A 159 1.83 -7.15 -9.40
C CYS A 159 1.62 -6.97 -10.91
N ILE A 160 2.16 -7.86 -11.75
CA ILE A 160 2.04 -7.75 -13.22
C ILE A 160 0.57 -7.70 -13.67
N PRO A 161 -0.32 -8.63 -13.27
CA PRO A 161 -1.73 -8.60 -13.69
C PRO A 161 -2.44 -7.32 -13.24
N TRP A 162 -2.16 -6.84 -12.02
CA TRP A 162 -2.79 -5.64 -11.47
C TRP A 162 -2.35 -4.37 -12.21
N VAL A 163 -1.04 -4.17 -12.37
CA VAL A 163 -0.47 -3.02 -13.08
C VAL A 163 -0.92 -3.02 -14.54
N LEU A 164 -0.92 -4.18 -15.19
CA LEU A 164 -1.39 -4.32 -16.56
C LEU A 164 -2.87 -4.01 -16.69
N MET A 165 -3.71 -4.55 -15.80
CA MET A 165 -5.14 -4.28 -15.77
C MET A 165 -5.42 -2.78 -15.63
N LEU A 166 -4.80 -2.10 -14.66
CA LEU A 166 -4.99 -0.67 -14.46
C LEU A 166 -4.46 0.16 -15.65
N ALA A 167 -3.30 -0.17 -16.21
CA ALA A 167 -2.77 0.53 -17.37
C ALA A 167 -3.68 0.38 -18.60
N LEU A 168 -4.27 -0.81 -18.81
CA LEU A 168 -5.23 -1.06 -19.89
C LEU A 168 -6.56 -0.33 -19.68
N ILE A 169 -7.07 -0.32 -18.45
CA ILE A 169 -8.27 0.46 -18.10
C ILE A 169 -8.00 1.94 -18.34
N GLY A 170 -6.89 2.49 -17.84
CA GLY A 170 -6.50 3.88 -18.07
C GLY A 170 -6.38 4.23 -19.55
N LYS A 171 -5.78 3.32 -20.34
CA LYS A 171 -5.71 3.48 -21.80
C LYS A 171 -7.09 3.51 -22.45
N SER A 172 -8.04 2.71 -21.95
CA SER A 172 -9.42 2.73 -22.47
C SER A 172 -10.22 3.97 -22.03
N VAL A 173 -9.89 4.55 -20.88
CA VAL A 173 -10.49 5.80 -20.38
C VAL A 173 -10.12 6.98 -21.28
N GLY A 174 -8.87 7.03 -21.76
CA GLY A 174 -8.45 8.00 -22.78
C GLY A 174 -8.71 9.45 -22.36
N GLU A 175 -9.35 10.23 -23.24
CA GLU A 175 -9.66 11.66 -23.02
C GLU A 175 -10.71 11.90 -21.91
N ASN A 176 -11.46 10.88 -21.49
CA ASN A 176 -12.49 10.99 -20.44
C ASN A 176 -11.93 10.88 -19.01
N TRP A 177 -10.64 11.19 -18.83
CA TRP A 177 -9.97 11.13 -17.53
C TRP A 177 -10.66 11.99 -16.46
N GLU A 178 -11.14 13.18 -16.83
CA GLU A 178 -11.79 14.09 -15.87
C GLU A 178 -13.07 13.51 -15.26
N GLU A 179 -13.92 12.81 -16.04
CA GLU A 179 -15.13 12.14 -15.53
C GLU A 179 -14.82 10.93 -14.65
N TRP A 180 -13.71 10.24 -14.93
CA TRP A 180 -13.26 9.10 -14.14
C TRP A 180 -12.56 9.51 -12.85
N ARG A 181 -11.90 10.67 -12.83
CA ARG A 181 -11.28 11.24 -11.63
C ARG A 181 -12.31 11.32 -10.51
N ASP A 182 -13.52 11.80 -10.80
CA ASP A 182 -14.60 11.93 -9.81
C ASP A 182 -15.08 10.58 -9.24
N HIS A 183 -15.00 9.50 -10.01
CA HIS A 183 -15.33 8.15 -9.56
C HIS A 183 -14.22 7.50 -8.73
N LEU A 184 -12.96 7.91 -8.90
CA LEU A 184 -11.84 7.40 -8.11
C LEU A 184 -11.92 7.79 -6.64
N HIS A 185 -12.56 8.94 -6.33
CA HIS A 185 -12.89 9.30 -4.96
C HIS A 185 -13.68 8.18 -4.26
N TYR A 186 -14.52 7.40 -4.96
CA TYR A 186 -15.27 6.28 -4.37
C TYR A 186 -14.40 5.12 -3.88
N LEU A 187 -13.38 4.73 -4.65
CA LEU A 187 -12.42 3.71 -4.23
C LEU A 187 -11.56 4.22 -3.06
N ASP A 188 -11.13 5.47 -3.14
CA ASP A 188 -10.39 6.12 -2.05
C ASP A 188 -11.26 6.31 -0.80
N TYR A 189 -12.57 6.58 -0.92
CA TYR A 189 -13.51 6.61 0.21
C TYR A 189 -13.57 5.26 0.90
N VAL A 190 -13.59 4.15 0.14
CA VAL A 190 -13.62 2.80 0.72
C VAL A 190 -12.30 2.48 1.43
N VAL A 191 -11.16 2.85 0.83
CA VAL A 191 -9.83 2.64 1.43
C VAL A 191 -9.62 3.52 2.67
N ALA A 192 -9.95 4.81 2.58
CA ALA A 192 -9.88 5.75 3.69
C ALA A 192 -10.84 5.33 4.82
N LEU A 193 -12.06 4.90 4.50
CA LEU A 193 -13.02 4.38 5.47
C LEU A 193 -12.50 3.11 6.14
N ALA A 194 -11.85 2.19 5.40
CA ALA A 194 -11.25 0.99 5.97
C ALA A 194 -10.08 1.34 6.91
N ILE A 195 -9.25 2.32 6.56
CA ILE A 195 -8.16 2.82 7.40
C ILE A 195 -8.73 3.49 8.66
N VAL A 196 -9.71 4.39 8.51
CA VAL A 196 -10.37 5.08 9.64
C VAL A 196 -11.09 4.07 10.53
N ALA A 197 -11.82 3.10 9.97
CA ALA A 197 -12.46 2.03 10.73
C ALA A 197 -11.44 1.16 11.46
N GLY A 198 -10.30 0.86 10.83
CA GLY A 198 -9.17 0.17 11.45
C GLY A 198 -8.58 0.96 12.62
N ILE A 199 -8.35 2.26 12.45
CA ILE A 199 -7.85 3.16 13.51
C ILE A 199 -8.88 3.26 14.64
N VAL A 200 -10.16 3.48 14.33
CA VAL A 200 -11.25 3.56 15.31
C VAL A 200 -11.39 2.24 16.07
N TYR A 201 -11.33 1.10 15.38
CA TYR A 201 -11.33 -0.22 16.00
C TYR A 201 -10.13 -0.40 16.94
N LEU A 202 -8.92 0.01 16.52
CA LEU A 202 -7.71 -0.05 17.34
C LEU A 202 -7.79 0.89 18.56
N LEU A 203 -8.36 2.08 18.41
CA LEU A 203 -8.59 3.04 19.51
C LEU A 203 -9.64 2.54 20.50
N ILE A 204 -10.75 1.95 20.02
CA ILE A 204 -11.77 1.31 20.87
C ILE A 204 -11.16 0.10 21.58
N LYS A 205 -10.36 -0.70 20.90
CA LYS A 205 -9.66 -1.86 21.49
C LYS A 205 -8.60 -1.44 22.50
N ARG A 206 -7.90 -0.32 22.29
CA ARG A 206 -6.99 0.29 23.28
C ARG A 206 -7.73 0.82 24.50
N ARG A 207 -8.88 1.47 24.31
CA ARG A 207 -9.76 1.92 25.42
C ARG A 207 -10.45 0.77 26.15
N ARG A 208 -10.65 -0.37 25.50
CA ARG A 208 -11.20 -1.60 26.11
C ARG A 208 -10.15 -2.50 26.77
N ARG A 209 -8.85 -2.18 26.68
CA ARG A 209 -7.84 -2.75 27.59
C ARG A 209 -7.90 -1.93 28.89
N PRO A 210 -8.38 -2.48 30.00
CA PRO A 210 -8.30 -1.78 31.28
C PRO A 210 -6.82 -1.52 31.59
N PRO A 211 -6.46 -0.36 32.17
CA PRO A 211 -5.18 -0.20 32.85
C PRO A 211 -5.16 -1.10 34.08
N ALA A 212 -4.91 -2.39 33.89
CA ALA A 212 -4.73 -3.36 34.95
C ALA A 212 -3.24 -3.69 35.06
N GLU A 213 -2.42 -2.69 35.45
CA GLU A 213 -1.09 -2.89 36.07
C GLU A 213 -0.36 -1.56 36.42
N ALA A 214 -1.07 -0.56 36.96
CA ALA A 214 -0.42 0.67 37.45
C ALA A 214 -0.83 1.08 38.88
N ALA A 215 -1.51 0.21 39.64
CA ALA A 215 -2.04 0.57 40.96
C ALA A 215 -1.84 -0.50 42.05
N SER A 216 -0.87 -1.43 41.90
CA SER A 216 -0.56 -2.40 42.97
C SER A 216 0.91 -2.47 43.36
N ALA A 217 1.69 -1.42 43.07
CA ALA A 217 3.09 -1.30 43.52
C ALA A 217 3.36 0.00 44.30
N THR A 218 2.30 0.69 44.77
CA THR A 218 2.44 1.92 45.58
C THR A 218 1.79 1.82 46.96
N GLU A 219 0.94 0.83 47.23
CA GLU A 219 0.37 0.62 48.57
C GLU A 219 0.15 -0.88 48.86
N ALA A 220 1.15 -1.54 49.45
CA ALA A 220 1.06 -2.65 50.43
C ALA A 220 2.41 -3.41 50.51
#